data_AF-A0A392P6H2-F1
#
_entry.id   AF-A0A392P6H2-F1
#
_cell.length_a   1.000
_cell.length_b   1.000
_cell.length_c   1.000
_cell.angle_alpha   90.00
_cell.angle_beta   90.00
_cell.angle_gamma   90.00
#
_symmetry.space_group_name_H-M   'P 1'
#
loop_
_entity.id
_entity.type
_entity.pdbx_description
1 polymer ?
#
loop_
_entity_poly.entity_id
_entity_poly.type
_entity_poly.pdbx_seq_one_letter_code
_entity_poly.pdbx_strand_id
1 'polypeptide(L)'
;MQSFSKTLNHQSQKQSNSQHAGAFDSQKQSVGTKFKGQLFKLMHQLESTTPHFIRCIKPNAKQHPGIYDEDLVLQQLKCCGVLEVVRISRAGYPTRMTHQEFARRYGFLLYEAYTSQDPLSVSVAVLQQFNIPPEMYQV
;
A
#
# COMPACT_ATOMS: atom_id res chain seq x y z
N MET A 1 -5.18 5.03 -1.90
CA MET A 1 -4.11 5.89 -1.33
C MET A 1 -3.55 6.93 -2.31
N GLN A 2 -4.06 7.08 -3.54
CA GLN A 2 -3.57 8.09 -4.49
C GLN A 2 -4.18 9.49 -4.29
N SER A 3 -5.28 9.61 -3.54
CA SER A 3 -6.03 10.87 -3.42
C SER A 3 -5.49 11.86 -2.37
N PHE A 4 -4.64 11.43 -1.43
CA PHE A 4 -4.02 12.33 -0.45
C PHE A 4 -2.84 13.13 -1.05
N SER A 5 -2.26 12.67 -2.17
CA SER A 5 -1.08 13.29 -2.76
C SER A 5 -1.38 14.55 -3.59
N LYS A 6 -2.61 14.74 -4.06
CA LYS A 6 -2.96 15.87 -4.94
C LYS A 6 -3.14 17.19 -4.18
N THR A 7 -3.53 17.15 -2.91
CA THR A 7 -3.81 18.36 -2.11
C THR A 7 -2.54 19.04 -1.57
N LEU A 8 -1.41 18.31 -1.46
CA LEU A 8 -0.14 18.86 -0.95
C LEU A 8 0.76 19.48 -2.03
N ASN A 9 0.54 19.17 -3.31
CA ASN A 9 1.38 19.64 -4.41
C ASN A 9 1.07 21.07 -4.88
N HIS A 10 0.01 21.72 -4.40
CA HIS A 10 -0.41 23.04 -4.91
C HIS A 10 0.15 24.25 -4.15
N GLN A 11 1.05 24.07 -3.17
CA GLN A 11 1.62 25.18 -2.38
C GLN A 11 3.11 25.47 -2.63
N SER A 12 3.78 24.82 -3.60
CA SER A 12 5.23 24.99 -3.80
C SER A 12 5.67 25.78 -5.04
N GLN A 13 4.78 26.49 -5.76
CA GLN A 13 5.18 27.38 -6.85
C GLN A 13 4.99 28.86 -6.51
N LYS A 14 5.96 29.42 -5.77
CA LYS A 14 6.35 30.83 -5.87
C LYS A 14 7.85 30.94 -5.55
N GLN A 15 8.68 30.78 -6.58
CA GLN A 15 10.08 31.21 -6.57
C GLN A 15 10.10 32.71 -6.92
N SER A 16 10.43 33.56 -5.95
CA SER A 16 10.86 34.93 -6.19
C SER A 16 12.36 35.02 -5.96
N ASN A 17 13.06 35.35 -7.03
CA ASN A 17 14.50 35.46 -7.16
C ASN A 17 14.98 36.80 -6.56
N SER A 18 15.72 36.78 -5.44
CA SER A 18 16.44 37.96 -4.92
C SER A 18 17.67 37.53 -4.11
N GLN A 19 18.85 37.77 -4.67
CA GLN A 19 20.12 37.68 -3.96
C GLN A 19 20.30 38.95 -3.11
N HIS A 20 20.45 38.83 -1.79
CA HIS A 20 21.19 39.82 -0.99
C HIS A 20 21.78 39.25 0.29
N ALA A 21 22.92 39.85 0.66
CA ALA A 21 23.91 39.42 1.61
C ALA A 21 23.48 39.54 3.08
N GLY A 22 24.08 38.68 3.91
CA GLY A 22 24.45 38.96 5.30
C GLY A 22 23.32 39.22 6.30
N ALA A 23 22.94 38.18 7.05
CA ALA A 23 22.60 38.31 8.47
C ALA A 23 22.46 36.90 9.07
N PHE A 24 22.98 36.71 10.27
CA PHE A 24 22.67 35.59 11.14
C PHE A 24 21.15 35.50 11.32
N ASP A 25 20.50 34.63 10.55
CA ASP A 25 19.24 34.06 10.99
C ASP A 25 19.44 32.55 10.94
N SER A 26 20.07 32.03 11.99
CA SER A 26 19.85 30.65 12.40
C SER A 26 18.38 30.58 12.79
N GLN A 27 17.53 30.55 11.76
CA GLN A 27 16.10 30.69 11.86
C GLN A 27 15.67 29.60 12.81
N LYS A 28 15.30 29.96 14.04
CA LYS A 28 14.98 29.01 15.10
C LYS A 28 13.80 28.18 14.60
N GLN A 29 14.09 27.03 14.00
CA GLN A 29 13.06 26.18 13.43
C GLN A 29 12.15 25.74 14.56
N SER A 30 10.85 25.98 14.39
CA SER A 30 9.88 25.46 15.34
C SER A 30 9.99 23.93 15.40
N VAL A 31 9.64 23.35 16.54
CA VAL A 31 9.54 21.89 16.69
C VAL A 31 8.64 21.30 15.61
N GLY A 32 7.56 21.99 15.24
CA GLY A 32 6.65 21.58 14.16
C GLY A 32 7.31 21.56 12.78
N THR A 33 8.09 22.58 12.44
CA THR A 33 8.83 22.65 11.17
C THR A 33 9.84 21.51 11.06
N LYS A 34 10.55 21.22 12.15
CA LYS A 34 11.49 20.10 12.21
C LYS A 34 10.78 18.74 12.08
N PHE A 35 9.69 18.53 12.82
CA PHE A 35 8.89 17.30 12.75
C PHE A 35 8.32 17.06 11.35
N LYS A 36 7.78 18.10 10.70
CA LYS A 36 7.28 18.00 9.31
C LYS A 36 8.38 17.55 8.36
N GLY A 37 9.57 18.14 8.47
CA GLY A 37 10.73 17.75 7.65
C GLY A 37 11.15 16.29 7.88
N GLN A 38 11.14 15.83 9.13
CA GLN A 38 11.45 14.44 9.46
C GLN A 38 10.38 13.46 8.94
N LEU A 39 9.09 13.79 9.11
CA LEU A 39 7.99 12.99 8.62
C LEU A 39 8.02 12.86 7.09
N PHE A 40 8.30 13.96 6.37
CA PHE A 40 8.40 13.93 4.91
C PHE A 40 9.51 12.98 4.43
N LYS A 41 10.70 13.05 5.05
CA LYS A 41 11.80 12.14 4.74
C LYS A 41 11.43 10.68 5.00
N LEU A 42 10.75 10.40 6.11
CA LEU A 42 10.28 9.06 6.45
C LEU A 42 9.27 8.54 5.42
N MET A 43 8.29 9.36 5.03
CA MET A 43 7.29 8.97 4.02
C MET A 43 7.95 8.61 2.69
N HIS A 44 8.91 9.41 2.23
CA HIS A 44 9.65 9.11 1.01
C HIS A 44 10.42 7.78 1.09
N GLN A 45 11.01 7.46 2.26
CA GLN A 45 11.68 6.17 2.45
C GLN A 45 10.68 5.01 2.39
N LEU A 46 9.56 5.10 3.10
CA LEU A 46 8.53 4.05 3.10
C LEU A 46 7.95 3.82 1.70
N GLU A 47 7.72 4.89 0.93
CA GLU A 47 7.22 4.82 -0.45
C GLU A 47 8.17 4.12 -1.42
N SER A 48 9.46 4.06 -1.09
CA SER A 48 10.46 3.33 -1.89
C SER A 48 10.53 1.82 -1.59
N THR A 49 9.67 1.33 -0.68
CA THR A 49 9.65 -0.07 -0.23
C THR A 49 8.31 -0.76 -0.53
N THR A 50 8.24 -2.07 -0.28
CA THR A 50 6.96 -2.80 -0.24
C THR A 50 6.40 -2.79 1.19
N PRO A 51 5.31 -2.06 1.48
CA PRO A 51 4.81 -1.92 2.84
C PRO A 51 3.97 -3.14 3.27
N HIS A 52 4.14 -3.52 4.54
CA HIS A 52 3.27 -4.47 5.23
C HIS A 52 2.60 -3.77 6.41
N PHE A 53 1.27 -3.75 6.44
CA PHE A 53 0.51 -3.01 7.44
C PHE A 53 0.03 -3.94 8.57
N ILE A 54 0.38 -3.60 9.82
CA ILE A 54 -0.11 -4.27 11.02
C ILE A 54 -1.01 -3.30 11.79
N ARG A 55 -2.24 -3.72 12.11
CA ARG A 55 -3.20 -2.95 12.93
C ARG A 55 -3.29 -3.57 14.31
N CYS A 56 -2.75 -2.88 15.31
CA CYS A 56 -2.88 -3.29 16.70
C CYS A 56 -4.28 -2.92 17.22
N ILE A 57 -4.92 -3.85 17.94
CA ILE A 57 -6.24 -3.67 18.53
C ILE A 57 -6.14 -3.81 20.04
N LYS A 58 -6.63 -2.82 20.78
CA LYS A 58 -6.72 -2.86 22.24
C LYS A 58 -7.99 -3.62 22.65
N PRO A 59 -7.89 -4.76 23.35
CA PRO A 59 -9.06 -5.60 23.64
C PRO A 59 -9.92 -5.04 24.76
N ASN A 60 -9.37 -4.26 25.69
CA ASN A 60 -10.11 -3.61 26.77
C ASN A 60 -9.36 -2.36 27.28
N ALA A 61 -10.09 -1.38 27.82
CA ALA A 61 -9.51 -0.15 28.34
C ALA A 61 -8.63 -0.35 29.60
N LYS A 62 -8.96 -1.36 30.41
CA LYS A 62 -8.37 -1.67 31.72
C LYS A 62 -6.97 -2.30 31.65
N GLN A 63 -6.48 -2.66 30.46
CA GLN A 63 -5.17 -3.31 30.26
C GLN A 63 -5.04 -4.67 30.99
N HIS A 64 -6.15 -5.38 31.17
CA HIS A 64 -6.13 -6.70 31.80
C HIS A 64 -6.13 -7.81 30.74
N PRO A 65 -5.38 -8.90 30.94
CA PRO A 65 -5.44 -10.05 30.03
C PRO A 65 -6.79 -10.76 30.13
N GLY A 66 -7.20 -11.43 29.06
CA GLY A 66 -8.42 -12.25 29.03
C GLY A 66 -9.76 -11.48 29.00
N ILE A 67 -9.74 -10.14 29.03
CA ILE A 67 -10.94 -9.32 28.92
C ILE A 67 -11.07 -8.76 27.50
N TYR A 68 -12.24 -8.94 26.89
CA TYR A 68 -12.59 -8.44 25.58
C TYR A 68 -13.82 -7.53 25.67
N ASP A 69 -13.69 -6.31 25.17
CA ASP A 69 -14.73 -5.29 25.10
C ASP A 69 -15.14 -5.11 23.63
N GLU A 70 -16.32 -5.61 23.29
CA GLU A 70 -16.82 -5.67 21.91
C GLU A 70 -16.99 -4.29 21.30
N ASP A 71 -17.54 -3.33 22.05
CA ASP A 71 -17.82 -1.99 21.57
C ASP A 71 -16.50 -1.22 21.29
N LEU A 72 -15.54 -1.33 22.20
CA LEU A 72 -14.22 -0.73 22.03
C LEU A 72 -13.50 -1.31 20.81
N VAL A 73 -13.54 -2.62 20.62
CA VAL A 73 -12.90 -3.27 19.47
C VAL A 73 -13.61 -2.91 18.17
N LEU A 74 -14.94 -2.94 18.15
CA LEU A 74 -15.72 -2.56 16.98
C LEU A 74 -15.46 -1.11 16.55
N GLN A 75 -15.36 -0.18 17.51
CA GLN A 75 -15.00 1.20 17.23
C GLN A 75 -13.62 1.29 16.59
N GLN A 76 -12.61 0.58 17.12
CA GLN A 76 -11.27 0.56 16.53
C GLN A 76 -11.28 0.00 15.11
N LEU A 77 -12.01 -1.09 14.84
CA LEU A 77 -12.11 -1.69 13.50
C LEU A 77 -12.72 -0.71 12.49
N LYS A 78 -13.72 0.07 12.90
CA LYS A 78 -14.31 1.14 12.10
C LYS A 78 -13.32 2.30 11.88
N CYS A 79 -12.75 2.85 12.94
CA CYS A 79 -11.83 4.00 12.87
C CYS A 79 -10.54 3.68 12.11
N CYS A 80 -10.00 2.48 12.24
CA CYS A 80 -8.82 2.04 11.50
C CYS A 80 -9.13 1.61 10.05
N GLY A 81 -10.40 1.63 9.64
CA GLY A 81 -10.84 1.27 8.29
C GLY A 81 -10.65 -0.20 7.95
N VAL A 82 -10.54 -1.09 8.95
CA VAL A 82 -10.28 -2.52 8.72
C VAL A 82 -11.39 -3.16 7.90
N LEU A 83 -12.65 -2.83 8.22
CA LEU A 83 -13.81 -3.35 7.49
C LEU A 83 -13.80 -2.95 6.02
N GLU A 84 -13.41 -1.71 5.75
CA GLU A 84 -13.33 -1.17 4.38
C GLU A 84 -12.19 -1.81 3.59
N VAL A 85 -11.03 -2.03 4.23
CA VAL A 85 -9.90 -2.74 3.62
C VAL A 85 -10.32 -4.16 3.24
N VAL A 86 -10.99 -4.90 4.13
CA VAL A 86 -11.50 -6.25 3.83
C VAL A 86 -12.47 -6.22 2.65
N ARG A 87 -13.39 -5.24 2.63
CA ARG A 87 -14.36 -5.08 1.54
C ARG A 87 -13.67 -4.85 0.19
N ILE A 88 -12.72 -3.93 0.14
CA ILE A 88 -11.96 -3.62 -1.09
C ILE A 88 -11.13 -4.83 -1.53
N SER A 89 -10.45 -5.51 -0.61
CA SER A 89 -9.65 -6.70 -0.92
C SER A 89 -10.49 -7.85 -1.48
N ARG A 90 -11.74 -8.01 -1.01
CA ARG A 90 -12.67 -9.03 -1.51
C ARG A 90 -13.31 -8.68 -2.86
N ALA A 91 -13.53 -7.39 -3.11
CA ALA A 91 -14.16 -6.93 -4.36
C ALA A 91 -13.17 -6.79 -5.52
N GLY A 92 -11.87 -6.72 -5.22
CA GLY A 92 -10.81 -6.63 -6.22
C GLY A 92 -9.97 -7.90 -6.35
N TYR A 93 -8.94 -7.81 -7.17
CA TYR A 93 -7.88 -8.82 -7.29
C TYR A 93 -6.63 -8.30 -6.56
N PRO A 94 -6.38 -8.67 -5.30
CA PRO A 94 -5.31 -8.10 -4.48
C PRO A 94 -3.92 -8.50 -4.97
N THR A 95 -3.81 -9.64 -5.65
CA THR A 95 -2.58 -10.11 -6.28
C THR A 95 -2.59 -9.70 -7.76
N ARG A 96 -1.56 -8.96 -8.17
CA ARG A 96 -1.34 -8.57 -9.56
C ARG A 96 0.06 -9.02 -9.96
N MET A 97 0.17 -9.58 -11.15
CA MET A 97 1.43 -10.07 -11.70
C MET A 97 1.35 -9.98 -13.21
N THR A 98 2.46 -9.66 -13.87
CA THR A 98 2.50 -9.65 -15.34
C THR A 98 2.39 -11.08 -15.87
N HIS A 99 1.89 -11.26 -17.09
CA HIS A 99 1.83 -12.58 -17.73
C HIS A 99 3.23 -13.22 -17.83
N GLN A 100 4.27 -12.42 -18.07
CA GLN A 100 5.65 -12.92 -18.11
C GLN A 100 6.10 -13.48 -16.76
N GLU A 101 5.84 -12.78 -15.66
CA GLU A 101 6.14 -13.28 -14.31
C GLU A 101 5.31 -14.50 -13.95
N PHE A 102 4.02 -14.51 -14.32
CA PHE A 102 3.12 -15.63 -14.08
C PHE A 102 3.57 -16.88 -14.83
N ALA A 103 3.78 -16.78 -16.14
CA ALA A 103 4.25 -17.86 -16.99
C ALA A 103 5.61 -18.39 -16.54
N ARG A 104 6.55 -17.50 -16.17
CA ARG A 104 7.84 -17.91 -15.61
C ARG A 104 7.70 -18.64 -14.28
N ARG A 105 6.78 -18.21 -13.42
CA ARG A 105 6.61 -18.77 -12.07
C ARG A 105 5.83 -20.07 -12.05
N TYR A 106 4.84 -20.23 -12.94
CA TYR A 106 3.88 -21.33 -12.89
C TYR A 106 3.79 -22.15 -14.19
N GLY A 107 4.45 -21.74 -15.26
CA GLY A 107 4.38 -22.45 -16.56
C GLY A 107 4.84 -23.90 -16.48
N PHE A 108 5.81 -24.21 -15.61
CA PHE A 108 6.28 -25.58 -15.39
C PHE A 108 5.21 -26.54 -14.83
N LEU A 109 4.09 -26.01 -14.34
CA LEU A 109 2.96 -26.81 -13.86
C LEU A 109 2.12 -27.41 -15.01
N LEU A 110 2.30 -26.94 -16.25
CA LEU A 110 1.61 -27.47 -17.41
C LEU A 110 2.09 -28.89 -17.71
N TYR A 111 1.16 -29.79 -18.04
CA TYR A 111 1.49 -31.16 -18.43
C TYR A 111 2.15 -31.25 -19.80
N GLU A 112 1.87 -30.29 -20.69
CA GLU A 112 2.44 -30.23 -22.04
C GLU A 112 3.61 -29.25 -22.13
N ALA A 113 4.59 -29.59 -22.97
CA ALA A 113 5.72 -28.70 -23.27
C ALA A 113 5.23 -27.45 -24.02
N TYR A 114 5.33 -26.28 -23.39
CA TYR A 114 4.81 -25.00 -23.90
C TYR A 114 5.86 -24.18 -24.69
N THR A 115 6.79 -24.85 -25.37
CA THR A 115 7.86 -24.18 -26.12
C THR A 115 7.28 -23.27 -27.21
N SER A 116 7.61 -21.98 -27.16
CA SER A 116 7.19 -20.91 -28.09
C SER A 116 5.77 -20.34 -27.94
N GLN A 117 5.07 -20.58 -26.82
CA GLN A 117 3.83 -19.84 -26.54
C GLN A 117 4.09 -18.48 -25.88
N ASP A 118 3.25 -17.50 -26.21
CA ASP A 118 3.29 -16.20 -25.58
C ASP A 118 2.87 -16.29 -24.09
N PRO A 119 3.37 -15.39 -23.22
CA PRO A 119 3.12 -15.49 -21.78
C PRO A 119 1.64 -15.43 -21.36
N LEU A 120 0.80 -14.77 -22.16
CA LEU A 120 -0.64 -14.67 -21.89
C LEU A 120 -1.29 -16.05 -22.10
N SER A 121 -1.02 -16.71 -23.21
CA SER A 121 -1.50 -18.07 -23.50
C SER A 121 -1.07 -19.07 -22.42
N VAL A 122 0.21 -19.01 -21.98
CA VAL A 122 0.71 -19.86 -20.87
C VAL A 122 -0.05 -19.56 -19.57
N SER A 123 -0.31 -18.29 -19.26
CA SER A 123 -1.05 -17.90 -18.05
C SER A 123 -2.49 -18.45 -18.06
N VAL A 124 -3.18 -18.31 -19.19
CA VAL A 124 -4.55 -18.82 -19.36
C VAL A 124 -4.58 -20.36 -19.27
N ALA A 125 -3.64 -21.04 -19.93
CA ALA A 125 -3.55 -22.50 -19.89
C ALA A 125 -3.35 -23.04 -18.46
N VAL A 126 -2.49 -22.39 -17.67
CA VAL A 126 -2.30 -22.77 -16.26
C VAL A 126 -3.59 -22.56 -15.46
N LEU A 127 -4.27 -21.42 -15.61
CA LEU A 127 -5.52 -21.15 -14.90
C LEU A 127 -6.61 -22.17 -15.24
N GLN A 128 -6.71 -22.55 -16.51
CA GLN A 128 -7.67 -23.55 -16.98
C GLN A 128 -7.33 -24.96 -16.51
N GLN A 129 -6.07 -25.40 -16.60
CA GLN A 129 -5.65 -26.74 -16.18
C GLN A 129 -5.97 -27.01 -14.70
N PHE A 130 -5.84 -25.99 -13.85
CA PHE A 130 -6.14 -26.10 -12.42
C PHE A 130 -7.60 -25.76 -12.07
N ASN A 131 -8.48 -25.58 -13.07
CA ASN A 131 -9.89 -25.28 -12.89
C ASN A 131 -10.14 -24.05 -12.00
N ILE A 132 -9.33 -23.00 -12.15
CA ILE A 132 -9.58 -21.74 -11.42
C ILE A 132 -10.84 -21.08 -11.99
N PRO A 133 -11.86 -20.77 -11.16
CA PRO A 133 -13.09 -20.14 -11.65
C PRO A 133 -12.83 -18.77 -12.31
N PRO A 134 -13.52 -18.42 -13.42
CA PRO A 134 -13.33 -17.14 -14.12
C PRO A 134 -13.56 -15.90 -13.25
N GLU A 135 -14.39 -15.99 -12.21
CA GLU A 135 -14.63 -14.90 -11.26
C GLU A 135 -13.46 -14.64 -10.29
N MET A 136 -12.49 -15.57 -10.21
CA MET A 136 -11.34 -15.48 -9.31
C MET A 136 -10.12 -14.82 -9.96
N TYR A 137 -10.18 -14.51 -11.25
CA TYR A 137 -9.08 -13.86 -11.96
C TYR A 137 -9.57 -12.89 -13.04
N GLN A 138 -8.68 -11.99 -13.46
CA GLN A 138 -8.89 -11.13 -14.62
C GLN A 138 -7.61 -11.13 -15.45
N VAL A 139 -7.76 -11.38 -16.74
CA VAL A 139 -6.66 -11.46 -17.73
C VAL A 139 -6.79 -10.29 -18.69
#